data_AF-A0A3D5R7H5-F1
#
_entry.id   AF-A0A3D5R7H5-F1
#
_cell.length_a   1.000
_cell.length_b   1.000
_cell.length_c   1.000
_cell.angle_alpha   90.00
_cell.angle_beta   90.00
_cell.angle_gamma   90.00
#
_symmetry.space_group_name_H-M   'P 1'
#
loop_
_entity.id
_entity.type
_entity.pdbx_description
1 polymer ?
#
loop_
_entity_poly.entity_id
_entity_poly.type
_entity_poly.pdbx_seq_one_letter_code
_entity_poly.pdbx_strand_id
1 'polypeptide(L)'
;MKKIFIFLLIPLLIFTSCSSDKKDEKEYTDDEILVMGENYLDALLTGKYEGAYDDFPHDKDMEEAVSPEGYKEIFDQLKVQSGNLIEKKGTSIEVKGDYRIASYGLIFENQSLNMNVVFNKEGQISGLNFTQYTFGPSEELSENEIEIEFGVEGYKLKGILTLPPDKEGPHPCIILVHGSGPNDLDETIGPNKPFKDIAEGLSQKGVAVFRYNKRTFTHGQKMMEEGIITPYEETVEDVVKAFEVITNRDDVDPNEVYVLGHSMGGNLIPKINEYLENPAGYVIMAGSVSYLEDLMVEQIEYLANLDGNVTEEEEKYIS
;
A
#
# COMPACT_ATOMS: atom_id res chain seq x y z
N MET A 1 0.50 10.32 23.38
CA MET A 1 1.35 9.18 22.97
C MET A 1 0.74 8.51 21.76
N LYS A 2 0.61 9.25 20.65
CA LYS A 2 0.42 8.68 19.32
C LYS A 2 1.74 8.93 18.59
N LYS A 3 2.65 7.94 18.64
CA LYS A 3 3.89 7.95 17.87
C LYS A 3 3.54 7.78 16.39
N ILE A 4 3.76 8.81 15.57
CA ILE A 4 3.73 8.71 14.11
C ILE A 4 5.07 8.09 13.71
N PHE A 5 5.07 6.78 13.48
CA PHE A 5 6.20 6.10 12.86
C PHE A 5 5.93 5.94 11.37
N ILE A 6 6.82 6.53 10.58
CA ILE A 6 7.04 6.22 9.17
C ILE A 6 7.35 4.72 9.10
N PHE A 7 6.51 3.95 8.40
CA PHE A 7 6.77 2.56 8.07
C PHE A 7 7.95 2.50 7.09
N LEU A 8 9.17 2.36 7.62
CA LEU A 8 10.26 1.73 6.90
C LEU A 8 10.04 0.22 7.00
N LEU A 9 9.22 -0.31 6.09
CA LEU A 9 9.10 -1.74 5.84
C LEU A 9 10.44 -2.23 5.29
N ILE A 10 11.30 -2.74 6.16
CA ILE A 10 12.46 -3.55 5.77
C ILE A 10 11.99 -5.00 5.78
N PRO A 11 11.77 -5.65 4.62
CA PRO A 11 11.64 -7.10 4.59
C PRO A 11 13.04 -7.69 4.76
N LEU A 12 13.37 -8.17 5.96
CA LEU A 12 14.58 -8.95 6.16
C LEU A 12 14.26 -10.41 5.77
N LEU A 13 14.62 -10.80 4.55
CA LEU A 13 14.62 -12.19 4.09
C LEU A 13 16.06 -12.60 3.82
N ILE A 14 16.63 -13.47 4.66
CA ILE A 14 17.97 -14.00 4.49
C ILE A 14 17.87 -15.34 3.75
N PHE A 15 18.33 -15.38 2.49
CA PHE A 15 18.42 -16.65 1.76
C PHE A 15 19.73 -17.37 2.12
N THR A 16 19.63 -18.53 2.75
CA THR A 16 20.71 -19.53 2.72
C THR A 16 20.21 -20.84 2.11
N SER A 17 20.71 -21.11 0.90
CA SER A 17 20.55 -22.41 0.23
C SER A 17 21.58 -23.38 0.82
N CYS A 18 21.12 -24.44 1.48
CA CYS A 18 21.87 -25.69 1.60
C CYS A 18 20.91 -26.89 1.69
N SER A 19 21.14 -27.83 0.78
CA SER A 19 20.44 -29.09 0.61
C SER A 19 20.88 -30.13 1.65
N SER A 20 19.93 -30.81 2.30
CA SER A 20 20.04 -32.26 2.61
C SER A 20 18.73 -32.88 3.13
N ASP A 21 18.46 -34.07 2.59
CA ASP A 21 17.71 -35.21 3.14
C ASP A 21 16.18 -35.14 3.30
N LYS A 22 15.51 -35.82 2.36
CA LYS A 22 14.09 -36.21 2.40
C LYS A 22 13.80 -37.08 3.63
N LYS A 23 13.41 -36.45 4.73
CA LYS A 23 12.44 -37.04 5.67
C LYS A 23 11.06 -36.86 5.06
N ASP A 24 10.12 -37.73 5.40
CA ASP A 24 8.70 -37.58 5.04
C ASP A 24 8.21 -36.22 5.58
N GLU A 25 8.32 -35.17 4.76
CA GLU A 25 7.86 -33.83 5.05
C GLU A 25 6.33 -33.92 5.17
N LYS A 26 5.80 -33.55 6.34
CA LYS A 26 4.36 -33.46 6.54
C LYS A 26 3.84 -32.36 5.62
N GLU A 27 3.13 -32.73 4.57
CA GLU A 27 2.53 -31.79 3.65
C GLU A 27 1.30 -31.15 4.32
N TYR A 28 1.38 -29.85 4.60
CA TYR A 28 0.28 -29.10 5.21
C TYR A 28 -0.70 -28.64 4.13
N THR A 29 -1.98 -28.90 4.35
CA THR A 29 -3.06 -28.34 3.52
C THR A 29 -3.25 -26.85 3.78
N ASP A 30 -3.84 -26.15 2.82
CA ASP A 30 -4.18 -24.72 2.92
C ASP A 30 -5.02 -24.43 4.16
N ASP A 31 -6.01 -25.28 4.44
CA ASP A 31 -6.88 -25.17 5.61
C ASP A 31 -6.11 -25.37 6.93
N GLU A 32 -5.17 -26.31 6.99
CA GLU A 32 -4.33 -26.52 8.17
C GLU A 32 -3.42 -25.31 8.44
N ILE A 33 -2.87 -24.70 7.39
CA ILE A 33 -2.06 -23.48 7.49
C ILE A 33 -2.93 -22.31 7.97
N LEU A 34 -4.12 -22.14 7.42
CA LEU A 34 -5.05 -21.10 7.85
C LEU A 34 -5.45 -21.27 9.33
N VAL A 35 -5.71 -22.48 9.78
CA VAL A 35 -6.03 -22.76 11.19
C VAL A 35 -4.81 -22.51 12.09
N MET A 36 -3.61 -22.92 11.66
CA MET A 36 -2.39 -22.69 12.44
C MET A 36 -2.11 -21.20 12.60
N GLY A 37 -2.16 -20.43 11.51
CA GLY A 37 -1.94 -19.00 11.55
C GLY A 37 -3.04 -18.25 12.32
N GLU A 38 -4.29 -18.73 12.31
CA GLU A 38 -5.36 -18.13 13.11
C GLU A 38 -5.13 -18.32 14.61
N ASN A 39 -4.72 -19.52 15.03
CA ASN A 39 -4.40 -19.79 16.44
C ASN A 39 -3.19 -18.96 16.91
N TYR A 40 -2.18 -18.82 16.04
CA TYR A 40 -1.00 -18.00 16.31
C TYR A 40 -1.38 -16.51 16.45
N LEU A 41 -2.17 -16.00 15.52
CA LEU A 41 -2.76 -14.66 15.57
C LEU A 41 -3.56 -14.44 16.86
N ASP A 42 -4.40 -15.39 17.26
CA ASP A 42 -5.22 -15.28 18.47
C ASP A 42 -4.35 -15.26 19.73
N ALA A 43 -3.25 -16.02 19.77
CA ALA A 43 -2.29 -15.94 20.87
C ALA A 43 -1.67 -14.54 20.97
N LEU A 44 -1.23 -13.97 19.84
CA LEU A 44 -0.65 -12.63 19.81
C LEU A 44 -1.66 -11.54 20.20
N LEU A 45 -2.86 -11.54 19.61
CA LEU A 45 -3.90 -10.54 19.87
C LEU A 45 -4.43 -10.59 21.31
N THR A 46 -4.38 -11.77 21.95
CA THR A 46 -4.83 -11.95 23.34
C THR A 46 -3.70 -11.79 24.37
N GLY A 47 -2.50 -11.39 23.92
CA GLY A 47 -1.35 -11.12 24.79
C GLY A 47 -0.66 -12.38 25.33
N LYS A 48 -0.92 -13.55 24.73
CA LYS A 48 -0.27 -14.82 25.08
C LYS A 48 1.05 -14.97 24.31
N TYR A 49 1.96 -14.01 24.47
CA TYR A 49 3.18 -13.93 23.66
C TYR A 49 4.16 -15.09 23.91
N GLU A 50 4.23 -15.57 25.15
CA GLU A 50 5.02 -16.76 25.50
C GLU A 50 4.49 -17.99 24.75
N GLY A 51 3.18 -18.22 24.77
CA GLY A 51 2.56 -19.30 24.01
C GLY A 51 2.68 -19.12 22.49
N ALA A 52 2.58 -17.87 22.00
CA ALA A 52 2.82 -17.58 20.59
C ALA A 52 4.25 -17.96 20.16
N TYR A 53 5.24 -17.79 21.04
CA TYR A 53 6.64 -18.17 20.78
C TYR A 53 6.90 -19.67 20.97
N ASP A 54 6.42 -20.26 22.06
CA ASP A 54 6.76 -21.64 22.44
C ASP A 54 5.90 -22.71 21.75
N ASP A 55 4.62 -22.41 21.46
CA ASP A 55 3.65 -23.41 21.00
C ASP A 55 3.55 -23.50 19.47
N PHE A 56 4.18 -22.58 18.74
CA PHE A 56 4.13 -22.51 17.28
C PHE A 56 5.52 -22.71 16.69
N PRO A 57 5.65 -23.45 15.57
CA PRO A 57 6.96 -23.70 14.98
C PRO A 57 7.43 -22.44 14.26
N HIS A 58 8.52 -21.82 14.72
CA HIS A 58 9.25 -20.79 13.97
C HIS A 58 10.39 -21.43 13.18
N ASP A 59 10.77 -20.81 12.07
CA ASP A 59 12.07 -21.14 11.48
C ASP A 59 13.20 -20.42 12.23
N LYS A 60 14.45 -20.77 11.89
CA LYS A 60 15.61 -20.25 12.59
C LYS A 60 15.72 -18.72 12.53
N ASP A 61 15.40 -18.12 11.39
CA ASP A 61 15.52 -16.68 11.22
C ASP A 61 14.46 -15.97 12.06
N MET A 62 13.26 -16.53 12.13
CA MET A 62 12.16 -16.02 12.95
C MET A 62 12.43 -16.21 14.46
N GLU A 63 13.01 -17.35 14.89
CA GLU A 63 13.45 -17.56 16.29
C GLU A 63 14.47 -16.51 16.74
N GLU A 64 15.35 -16.06 15.84
CA GLU A 64 16.35 -15.02 16.11
C GLU A 64 15.75 -13.60 16.06
N ALA A 65 14.70 -13.39 15.26
CA ALA A 65 14.09 -12.08 15.01
C ALA A 65 13.04 -11.66 16.05
N VAL A 66 12.43 -12.59 16.76
CA VAL A 66 11.32 -12.32 17.67
C VAL A 66 11.54 -12.85 19.08
N SER A 67 10.81 -12.28 20.03
CA SER A 67 10.72 -12.75 21.41
C SER A 67 9.34 -12.44 21.99
N PRO A 68 8.93 -13.06 23.12
CA PRO A 68 7.71 -12.68 23.81
C PRO A 68 7.62 -11.17 24.12
N GLU A 69 8.73 -10.56 24.54
CA GLU A 69 8.82 -9.11 24.74
C GLU A 69 8.69 -8.33 23.43
N GLY A 70 9.33 -8.79 22.35
CA GLY A 70 9.22 -8.15 21.03
C GLY A 70 7.79 -8.19 20.49
N TYR A 71 7.08 -9.31 20.63
CA TYR A 71 5.66 -9.38 20.29
C TYR A 71 4.84 -8.40 21.13
N LYS A 72 5.12 -8.33 22.43
CA LYS A 72 4.43 -7.38 23.30
C LYS A 72 4.60 -5.94 22.82
N GLU A 73 5.81 -5.53 22.48
CA GLU A 73 6.08 -4.18 21.96
C GLU A 73 5.30 -3.90 20.66
N ILE A 74 5.35 -4.83 19.70
CA ILE A 74 4.63 -4.72 18.42
C ILE A 74 3.12 -4.57 18.64
N PHE A 75 2.51 -5.44 19.44
CA PHE A 75 1.05 -5.48 19.62
C PHE A 75 0.54 -4.37 20.56
N ASP A 76 1.34 -3.93 21.53
CA ASP A 76 1.03 -2.72 22.30
C ASP A 76 1.02 -1.49 21.39
N GLN A 77 2.02 -1.37 20.51
CA GLN A 77 2.09 -0.28 19.53
C GLN A 77 0.93 -0.34 18.53
N LEU A 78 0.61 -1.54 18.02
CA LEU A 78 -0.54 -1.76 17.14
C LEU A 78 -1.84 -1.29 17.80
N LYS A 79 -2.04 -1.61 19.08
CA LYS A 79 -3.22 -1.19 19.84
C LYS A 79 -3.27 0.33 20.05
N VAL A 80 -2.14 0.97 20.32
CA VAL A 80 -2.06 2.44 20.45
C VAL A 80 -2.44 3.14 19.14
N GLN A 81 -2.01 2.60 17.99
CA GLN A 81 -2.27 3.18 16.67
C GLN A 81 -3.70 2.87 16.19
N SER A 82 -4.12 1.61 16.30
CA SER A 82 -5.34 1.09 15.67
C SER A 82 -6.56 1.15 16.59
N GLY A 83 -6.36 1.27 17.91
CA GLY A 83 -7.40 1.06 18.91
C GLY A 83 -7.65 -0.44 19.17
N ASN A 84 -8.76 -0.75 19.84
CA ASN A 84 -9.13 -2.13 20.12
C ASN A 84 -9.58 -2.86 18.84
N LEU A 85 -9.32 -4.17 18.79
CA LEU A 85 -9.89 -5.04 17.76
C LEU A 85 -11.40 -5.12 17.95
N ILE A 86 -12.15 -4.89 16.87
CA ILE A 86 -13.61 -5.02 16.81
C ILE A 86 -13.97 -6.41 16.31
N GLU A 87 -13.47 -6.80 15.13
CA GLU A 87 -13.76 -8.09 14.52
C GLU A 87 -12.62 -8.60 13.61
N LYS A 88 -12.56 -9.92 13.42
CA LYS A 88 -11.79 -10.57 12.36
C LYS A 88 -12.73 -10.80 11.17
N LYS A 89 -12.28 -10.46 9.96
CA LYS A 89 -13.08 -10.57 8.74
C LYS A 89 -12.27 -11.03 7.54
N GLY A 90 -12.59 -12.23 7.06
CA GLY A 90 -11.98 -12.83 5.88
C GLY A 90 -10.62 -13.45 6.14
N THR A 91 -10.33 -14.48 5.36
CA THR A 91 -9.03 -15.15 5.29
C THR A 91 -8.70 -15.51 3.86
N SER A 92 -7.41 -15.53 3.51
CA SER A 92 -6.93 -16.01 2.23
C SER A 92 -5.57 -16.66 2.36
N ILE A 93 -5.22 -17.51 1.40
CA ILE A 93 -3.88 -18.07 1.27
C ILE A 93 -3.31 -17.72 -0.10
N GLU A 94 -2.07 -17.25 -0.12
CA GLU A 94 -1.30 -17.04 -1.34
C GLU A 94 -0.07 -17.96 -1.32
N VAL A 95 0.18 -18.67 -2.41
CA VAL A 95 1.36 -19.53 -2.56
C VAL A 95 2.40 -18.80 -3.41
N LYS A 96 3.58 -18.57 -2.84
CA LYS A 96 4.67 -17.83 -3.49
C LYS A 96 5.98 -18.62 -3.37
N GLY A 97 6.29 -19.37 -4.42
CA GLY A 97 7.40 -20.33 -4.39
C GLY A 97 7.15 -21.41 -3.34
N ASP A 98 8.09 -21.57 -2.42
CA ASP A 98 8.01 -22.55 -1.31
C ASP A 98 7.29 -21.99 -0.07
N TYR A 99 6.77 -20.75 -0.14
CA TYR A 99 6.10 -20.09 0.97
C TYR A 99 4.59 -20.02 0.78
N ARG A 100 3.86 -20.11 1.89
CA ARG A 100 2.43 -19.91 1.98
C ARG A 100 2.16 -18.71 2.88
N ILE A 101 1.46 -17.71 2.35
CA ILE A 101 1.11 -16.49 3.06
C ILE A 101 -0.35 -16.61 3.47
N ALA A 102 -0.60 -16.81 4.76
CA ALA A 102 -1.93 -16.81 5.34
C ALA A 102 -2.31 -15.40 5.80
N SER A 103 -3.32 -14.81 5.18
CA SER A 103 -3.77 -13.45 5.45
C SER A 103 -5.08 -13.46 6.23
N TYR A 104 -5.16 -12.61 7.26
CA TYR A 104 -6.34 -12.47 8.13
C TYR A 104 -6.75 -11.00 8.18
N GLY A 105 -7.98 -10.68 7.83
CA GLY A 105 -8.49 -9.32 7.92
C GLY A 105 -8.86 -8.96 9.36
N LEU A 106 -8.33 -7.84 9.84
CA LEU A 106 -8.52 -7.33 11.19
C LEU A 106 -9.13 -5.93 11.13
N ILE A 107 -10.28 -5.75 11.77
CA ILE A 107 -10.97 -4.46 11.88
C ILE A 107 -10.78 -3.94 13.30
N PHE A 108 -10.07 -2.82 13.42
CA PHE A 108 -9.87 -2.09 14.68
C PHE A 108 -10.71 -0.81 14.70
N GLU A 109 -10.80 -0.16 15.87
CA GLU A 109 -11.55 1.09 16.07
C GLU A 109 -11.15 2.23 15.11
N ASN A 110 -9.86 2.35 14.77
CA ASN A 110 -9.33 3.46 13.98
C ASN A 110 -8.86 3.07 12.57
N GLN A 111 -8.71 1.78 12.28
CA GLN A 111 -8.27 1.29 10.96
C GLN A 111 -8.58 -0.19 10.74
N SER A 112 -8.46 -0.66 9.50
CA SER A 112 -8.50 -2.08 9.16
C SER A 112 -7.18 -2.48 8.50
N LEU A 113 -6.65 -3.65 8.84
CA LEU A 113 -5.39 -4.18 8.31
C LEU A 113 -5.55 -5.66 7.98
N ASN A 114 -4.74 -6.18 7.07
CA ASN A 114 -4.47 -7.60 7.02
C ASN A 114 -3.27 -7.91 7.89
N MET A 115 -3.31 -8.99 8.67
CA MET A 115 -2.12 -9.59 9.24
C MET A 115 -1.75 -10.83 8.43
N ASN A 116 -0.49 -10.92 8.03
CA ASN A 116 0.02 -12.01 7.21
C ASN A 116 0.99 -12.85 8.04
N VAL A 117 0.72 -14.15 8.12
CA VAL A 117 1.62 -15.17 8.70
C VAL A 117 2.22 -15.96 7.54
N VAL A 118 3.53 -15.92 7.40
CA VAL A 118 4.26 -16.58 6.31
C VAL A 118 4.76 -17.92 6.82
N PHE A 119 4.47 -18.99 6.08
CA PHE A 119 4.92 -20.35 6.38
C PHE A 119 5.87 -20.84 5.30
N ASN A 120 6.98 -21.47 5.69
CA ASN A 120 7.81 -22.24 4.77
C ASN A 120 7.16 -23.59 4.41
N LYS A 121 7.81 -24.36 3.53
CA LYS A 121 7.33 -25.68 3.08
C LYS A 121 7.24 -26.70 4.22
N GLU A 122 8.01 -26.53 5.30
CA GLU A 122 7.97 -27.35 6.51
C GLU A 122 6.82 -26.98 7.47
N GLY A 123 6.05 -25.94 7.15
CA GLY A 123 4.97 -25.44 8.00
C GLY A 123 5.44 -24.65 9.21
N GLN A 124 6.68 -24.16 9.20
CA GLN A 124 7.21 -23.24 10.20
C GLN A 124 6.90 -21.79 9.81
N ILE A 125 6.66 -20.94 10.79
CA ILE A 125 6.46 -19.51 10.65
C ILE A 125 7.80 -18.86 10.31
N SER A 126 7.87 -18.32 9.10
CA SER A 126 9.03 -17.61 8.53
C SER A 126 8.85 -16.09 8.51
N GLY A 127 7.69 -15.59 8.92
CA GLY A 127 7.45 -14.16 8.94
C GLY A 127 6.08 -13.75 9.44
N LEU A 128 6.02 -12.50 9.89
CA LEU A 128 4.82 -11.82 10.35
C LEU A 128 4.86 -10.38 9.82
N ASN A 129 3.81 -9.93 9.13
CA ASN A 129 3.70 -8.53 8.72
C ASN A 129 2.23 -8.07 8.68
N PHE A 130 2.05 -6.75 8.54
CA PHE A 130 0.74 -6.15 8.32
C PHE A 130 0.72 -5.50 6.94
N THR A 131 -0.38 -5.68 6.21
CA THR A 131 -0.63 -5.02 4.92
C THR A 131 -1.99 -4.33 4.95
N GLN A 132 -2.31 -3.60 3.88
CA GLN A 132 -3.63 -3.00 3.69
C GLN A 132 -4.73 -4.07 3.76
N TYR A 133 -5.88 -3.69 4.33
CA TYR A 133 -7.05 -4.54 4.42
C TYR A 133 -7.69 -4.78 3.04
N THR A 134 -7.85 -6.05 2.66
CA THR A 134 -8.39 -6.44 1.34
C THR A 134 -9.69 -7.25 1.42
N PHE A 135 -10.17 -7.58 2.62
CA PHE A 135 -11.39 -8.39 2.83
C PHE A 135 -12.66 -7.54 2.96
N GLY A 136 -12.61 -6.27 2.55
CA GLY A 136 -13.80 -5.44 2.39
C GLY A 136 -14.72 -6.04 1.34
N PRO A 137 -15.97 -5.55 1.22
CA PRO A 137 -16.67 -5.76 -0.04
C PRO A 137 -15.73 -5.34 -1.17
N SER A 138 -15.47 -6.26 -2.10
CA SER A 138 -14.95 -5.88 -3.41
C SER A 138 -15.86 -4.76 -3.88
N GLU A 139 -15.34 -3.55 -3.98
CA GLU A 139 -16.12 -2.45 -4.54
C GLU A 139 -16.34 -2.81 -6.00
N GLU A 140 -17.51 -3.40 -6.29
CA GLU A 140 -17.96 -3.56 -7.65
C GLU A 140 -17.90 -2.18 -8.30
N LEU A 141 -17.31 -2.12 -9.49
CA LEU A 141 -17.26 -0.89 -10.25
C LEU A 141 -18.67 -0.35 -10.40
N SER A 142 -18.84 0.94 -10.11
CA SER A 142 -20.09 1.62 -10.43
C SER A 142 -20.35 1.57 -11.94
N GLU A 143 -21.61 1.72 -12.37
CA GLU A 143 -21.99 1.61 -13.79
C GLU A 143 -21.24 2.60 -14.70
N ASN A 144 -20.74 3.70 -14.13
CA ASN A 144 -19.96 4.73 -14.81
C ASN A 144 -18.43 4.58 -14.63
N GLU A 145 -17.96 3.47 -14.06
CA GLU A 145 -16.54 3.17 -13.92
C GLU A 145 -16.09 2.11 -14.93
N ILE A 146 -14.97 2.39 -15.59
CA ILE A 146 -14.37 1.52 -16.60
C ILE A 146 -12.96 1.14 -16.15
N GLU A 147 -12.70 -0.16 -16.00
CA GLU A 147 -11.33 -0.66 -15.80
C GLU A 147 -10.53 -0.54 -17.09
N ILE A 148 -9.32 0.00 -16.99
CA ILE A 148 -8.39 0.20 -18.09
C ILE A 148 -7.05 -0.40 -17.67
N GLU A 149 -6.54 -1.34 -18.45
CA GLU A 149 -5.15 -1.81 -18.31
C GLU A 149 -4.23 -0.96 -19.18
N PHE A 150 -3.12 -0.50 -18.61
CA PHE A 150 -2.12 0.33 -19.29
C PHE A 150 -0.73 0.09 -18.71
N GLY A 151 0.25 0.92 -19.10
CA GLY A 151 1.61 0.85 -18.59
C GLY A 151 2.57 0.15 -19.55
N VAL A 152 3.83 0.12 -19.14
CA VAL A 152 4.94 -0.39 -19.95
C VAL A 152 5.02 -1.92 -19.95
N GLU A 153 5.74 -2.48 -20.93
CA GLU A 153 5.91 -3.92 -21.03
C GLU A 153 6.55 -4.49 -19.75
N GLY A 154 5.99 -5.58 -19.23
CA GLY A 154 6.44 -6.18 -17.96
C GLY A 154 5.99 -5.43 -16.70
N TYR A 155 5.30 -4.30 -16.81
CA TYR A 155 4.78 -3.50 -15.69
C TYR A 155 3.36 -2.98 -16.01
N LYS A 156 2.45 -3.88 -16.37
CA LYS A 156 1.04 -3.53 -16.62
C LYS A 156 0.35 -3.10 -15.33
N LEU A 157 -0.39 -2.00 -15.41
CA LEU A 157 -1.10 -1.38 -14.30
C LEU A 157 -2.60 -1.38 -14.60
N LYS A 158 -3.38 -1.47 -13.53
CA LYS A 158 -4.83 -1.28 -13.58
C LYS A 158 -5.17 0.15 -13.21
N GLY A 159 -6.05 0.76 -14.00
CA GLY A 159 -6.69 2.02 -13.68
C GLY A 159 -8.20 1.96 -13.82
N ILE A 160 -8.86 2.92 -13.21
CA ILE A 160 -10.30 3.13 -13.28
C ILE A 160 -10.54 4.52 -13.84
N LEU A 161 -11.29 4.58 -14.94
CA LEU A 161 -11.86 5.80 -15.48
C LEU A 161 -13.29 5.94 -14.96
N THR A 162 -13.53 6.93 -14.10
CA THR A 162 -14.86 7.30 -13.64
C THR A 162 -15.43 8.36 -14.59
N LEU A 163 -16.43 7.99 -15.39
CA LEU A 163 -17.11 8.89 -16.31
C LEU A 163 -18.23 9.68 -15.60
N PRO A 164 -18.58 10.89 -16.08
CA PRO A 164 -19.77 11.58 -15.63
C PRO A 164 -21.05 10.75 -15.87
N PRO A 165 -21.88 10.49 -14.85
CA PRO A 165 -23.11 9.75 -15.04
C PRO A 165 -24.11 10.56 -15.87
N ASP A 166 -24.87 9.87 -16.72
CA ASP A 166 -25.98 10.43 -17.52
C ASP A 166 -25.60 11.64 -18.40
N LYS A 167 -24.33 11.77 -18.80
CA LYS A 167 -23.86 12.81 -19.73
C LYS A 167 -23.19 12.17 -20.94
N GLU A 168 -23.57 12.62 -22.13
CA GLU A 168 -22.88 12.22 -23.36
C GLU A 168 -21.53 12.94 -23.46
N GLY A 169 -20.49 12.21 -23.88
CA GLY A 169 -19.14 12.72 -24.09
C GLY A 169 -18.95 13.43 -25.44
N PRO A 170 -17.71 13.82 -25.78
CA PRO A 170 -16.48 13.61 -24.99
C PRO A 170 -16.42 14.52 -23.74
N HIS A 171 -15.75 14.05 -22.68
CA HIS A 171 -15.66 14.78 -21.41
C HIS A 171 -14.24 15.34 -21.15
N PRO A 172 -14.11 16.49 -20.47
CA PRO A 172 -12.83 16.86 -19.86
C PRO A 172 -12.41 15.78 -18.86
N CYS A 173 -11.12 15.51 -18.76
CA CYS A 173 -10.59 14.44 -17.91
C CYS A 173 -9.47 14.94 -17.00
N ILE A 174 -9.42 14.46 -15.76
CA ILE A 174 -8.28 14.66 -14.85
C ILE A 174 -7.64 13.31 -14.53
N ILE A 175 -6.33 13.21 -14.76
CA ILE A 175 -5.51 12.08 -14.32
C ILE A 175 -4.95 12.41 -12.93
N LEU A 176 -5.21 11.55 -11.95
CA LEU A 176 -4.70 11.71 -10.58
C LEU A 176 -3.35 11.00 -10.42
N VAL A 177 -2.36 11.73 -9.88
CA VAL A 177 -0.98 11.24 -9.66
C VAL A 177 -0.69 11.24 -8.17
N HIS A 178 -0.38 10.06 -7.64
CA HIS A 178 -0.15 9.78 -6.23
C HIS A 178 1.02 10.56 -5.62
N GLY A 179 1.03 10.60 -4.29
CA GLY A 179 2.19 10.97 -3.49
C GLY A 179 3.27 9.88 -3.37
N SER A 180 4.11 10.05 -2.37
CA SER A 180 5.22 9.16 -2.05
C SER A 180 4.73 7.77 -1.61
N GLY A 181 5.48 6.73 -1.97
CA GLY A 181 5.22 5.36 -1.54
C GLY A 181 4.34 4.54 -2.50
N PRO A 182 4.13 3.25 -2.18
CA PRO A 182 3.36 2.31 -2.99
C PRO A 182 1.86 2.51 -2.76
N ASN A 183 1.28 3.54 -3.35
CA ASN A 183 -0.14 3.86 -3.19
C ASN A 183 -1.03 3.11 -4.20
N ASP A 184 -2.20 2.67 -3.75
CA ASP A 184 -3.28 2.18 -4.62
C ASP A 184 -3.96 3.33 -5.37
N LEU A 185 -4.85 2.99 -6.30
CA LEU A 185 -5.60 3.95 -7.13
C LEU A 185 -6.51 4.89 -6.33
N ASP A 186 -6.81 4.58 -5.08
CA ASP A 186 -7.66 5.36 -4.18
C ASP A 186 -6.85 6.31 -3.29
N GLU A 187 -5.51 6.18 -3.29
CA GLU A 187 -4.59 6.78 -2.33
C GLU A 187 -5.06 6.53 -0.89
N THR A 188 -5.37 5.26 -0.60
CA THR A 188 -6.05 4.83 0.63
C THR A 188 -5.23 5.13 1.88
N ILE A 189 -5.85 5.80 2.86
CA ILE A 189 -5.29 6.06 4.19
C ILE A 189 -6.32 5.66 5.25
N GLY A 190 -6.09 4.50 5.86
CA GLY A 190 -7.03 3.92 6.82
C GLY A 190 -8.41 3.70 6.17
N PRO A 191 -9.49 4.28 6.70
CA PRO A 191 -10.82 4.18 6.10
C PRO A 191 -11.07 5.16 4.94
N ASN A 192 -10.12 6.05 4.63
CA ASN A 192 -10.33 7.14 3.66
C ASN A 192 -9.77 6.76 2.29
N LYS A 193 -10.49 7.14 1.23
CA LYS A 193 -10.15 6.91 -0.18
C LYS A 193 -10.17 8.23 -0.96
N PRO A 194 -9.27 9.18 -0.67
CA PRO A 194 -9.35 10.55 -1.15
C PRO A 194 -9.41 10.66 -2.68
N PHE A 195 -8.68 9.84 -3.44
CA PHE A 195 -8.75 9.88 -4.90
C PHE A 195 -10.11 9.39 -5.42
N LYS A 196 -10.72 8.40 -4.75
CA LYS A 196 -12.09 7.97 -5.06
C LYS A 196 -13.10 9.08 -4.81
N ASP A 197 -13.03 9.71 -3.65
CA ASP A 197 -13.92 10.81 -3.29
C ASP A 197 -13.81 11.98 -4.29
N ILE A 198 -12.59 12.26 -4.77
CA ILE A 198 -12.33 13.25 -5.83
C ILE A 198 -12.97 12.80 -7.15
N ALA A 199 -12.80 11.54 -7.56
CA ALA A 199 -13.39 11.03 -8.79
C ALA A 199 -14.91 11.06 -8.79
N GLU A 200 -15.55 10.61 -7.71
CA GLU A 200 -17.00 10.69 -7.53
C GLU A 200 -17.47 12.16 -7.54
N GLY A 201 -16.82 13.04 -6.78
CA GLY A 201 -17.20 14.44 -6.70
C GLY A 201 -17.06 15.21 -8.02
N LEU A 202 -16.02 14.92 -8.82
CA LEU A 202 -15.77 15.58 -10.11
C LEU A 202 -16.60 15.01 -11.25
N SER A 203 -16.80 13.68 -11.29
CA SER A 203 -17.67 13.03 -12.29
C SER A 203 -19.10 13.55 -12.22
N GLN A 204 -19.65 13.73 -11.03
CA GLN A 204 -20.96 14.37 -10.82
C GLN A 204 -21.01 15.80 -11.42
N LYS A 205 -19.87 16.50 -11.45
CA LYS A 205 -19.73 17.84 -12.04
C LYS A 205 -19.40 17.83 -13.53
N GLY A 206 -19.34 16.67 -14.19
CA GLY A 206 -19.13 16.57 -15.63
C GLY A 206 -17.67 16.37 -16.05
N VAL A 207 -16.79 16.03 -15.12
CA VAL A 207 -15.36 15.80 -15.39
C VAL A 207 -15.04 14.33 -15.19
N ALA A 208 -14.56 13.65 -16.23
CA ALA A 208 -14.05 12.29 -16.11
C ALA A 208 -12.79 12.28 -15.24
N VAL A 209 -12.57 11.23 -14.47
CA VAL A 209 -11.37 11.13 -13.61
C VAL A 209 -10.72 9.79 -13.80
N PHE A 210 -9.43 9.79 -14.12
CA PHE A 210 -8.63 8.58 -14.25
C PHE A 210 -7.73 8.41 -13.03
N ARG A 211 -7.82 7.23 -12.43
CA ARG A 211 -7.08 6.81 -11.23
C ARG A 211 -6.42 5.48 -11.51
N TYR A 212 -5.27 5.19 -10.92
CA TYR A 212 -4.55 3.95 -11.24
C TYR A 212 -3.68 3.46 -10.11
N ASN A 213 -3.43 2.16 -10.02
CA ASN A 213 -2.48 1.65 -9.03
C ASN A 213 -1.07 2.08 -9.44
N LYS A 214 -0.30 2.62 -8.49
CA LYS A 214 1.10 2.95 -8.76
C LYS A 214 1.90 1.69 -9.09
N ARG A 215 2.96 1.82 -9.90
CA ARG A 215 3.84 0.68 -10.22
C ARG A 215 4.50 0.10 -8.98
N THR A 216 4.86 0.92 -8.00
CA THR A 216 5.41 0.43 -6.72
C THR A 216 4.37 -0.29 -5.85
N PHE A 217 3.07 -0.01 -6.03
CA PHE A 217 1.99 -0.78 -5.38
C PHE A 217 1.80 -2.15 -6.05
N THR A 218 1.79 -2.19 -7.38
CA THR A 218 1.50 -3.42 -8.13
C THR A 218 2.73 -4.34 -8.28
N HIS A 219 3.91 -3.74 -8.48
CA HIS A 219 5.15 -4.41 -8.89
C HIS A 219 6.35 -4.04 -8.00
N GLY A 220 6.12 -3.53 -6.79
CA GLY A 220 7.18 -3.00 -5.93
C GLY A 220 8.33 -3.98 -5.67
N GLN A 221 8.04 -5.26 -5.45
CA GLN A 221 9.08 -6.28 -5.26
C GLN A 221 9.95 -6.44 -6.51
N LYS A 222 9.34 -6.53 -7.69
CA LYS A 222 10.07 -6.69 -8.95
C LYS A 222 10.98 -5.49 -9.20
N MET A 223 10.48 -4.27 -8.97
CA MET A 223 11.28 -3.05 -9.10
C MET A 223 12.49 -3.05 -8.16
N MET A 224 12.32 -3.54 -6.93
CA MET A 224 13.40 -3.66 -5.95
C MET A 224 14.45 -4.71 -6.38
N GLU A 225 14.02 -5.87 -6.88
CA GLU A 225 14.91 -6.92 -7.38
C GLU A 225 15.71 -6.47 -8.62
N GLU A 226 15.09 -5.70 -9.50
CA GLU A 226 15.75 -5.14 -10.69
C GLU A 226 16.61 -3.90 -10.37
N GLY A 227 16.48 -3.32 -9.17
CA GLY A 227 17.20 -2.11 -8.75
C GLY A 227 16.74 -0.84 -9.47
N ILE A 228 15.52 -0.84 -10.01
CA ILE A 228 14.97 0.26 -10.81
C ILE A 228 13.97 1.04 -9.96
N ILE A 229 14.48 2.04 -9.22
CA ILE A 229 13.63 2.95 -8.43
C ILE A 229 14.20 4.36 -8.54
N THR A 230 13.79 5.08 -9.59
CA THR A 230 13.94 6.54 -9.66
C THR A 230 12.55 7.19 -9.77
N PRO A 231 12.42 8.50 -9.53
CA PRO A 231 11.14 9.20 -9.73
C PRO A 231 10.58 9.05 -11.14
N TYR A 232 11.43 8.76 -12.13
CA TYR A 232 10.99 8.52 -13.50
C TYR A 232 10.18 7.22 -13.62
N GLU A 233 10.75 6.07 -13.26
CA GLU A 233 10.05 4.78 -13.34
C GLU A 233 8.97 4.61 -12.28
N GLU A 234 9.10 5.28 -11.13
CA GLU A 234 8.08 5.23 -10.08
C GLU A 234 6.83 6.05 -10.42
N THR A 235 6.97 7.16 -11.16
CA THR A 235 5.88 8.13 -11.36
C THR A 235 5.77 8.64 -12.79
N VAL A 236 6.82 9.28 -13.32
CA VAL A 236 6.71 10.07 -14.56
C VAL A 236 6.30 9.20 -15.75
N GLU A 237 6.93 8.04 -15.92
CA GLU A 237 6.66 7.15 -17.06
C GLU A 237 5.20 6.65 -17.06
N ASP A 238 4.66 6.31 -15.89
CA ASP A 238 3.28 5.85 -15.77
C ASP A 238 2.26 6.96 -16.09
N VAL A 239 2.55 8.21 -15.69
CA VAL A 239 1.69 9.35 -16.06
C VAL A 239 1.66 9.56 -17.57
N VAL A 240 2.80 9.42 -18.25
CA VAL A 240 2.87 9.49 -19.71
C VAL A 240 2.00 8.40 -20.35
N LYS A 241 2.06 7.17 -19.85
CA LYS A 241 1.23 6.06 -20.35
C LYS A 241 -0.26 6.21 -20.02
N ALA A 242 -0.59 6.75 -18.85
CA ALA A 242 -1.96 7.11 -18.52
C ALA A 242 -2.49 8.17 -19.49
N PHE A 243 -1.71 9.23 -19.75
CA PHE A 243 -2.09 10.31 -20.64
C PHE A 243 -2.28 9.83 -22.09
N GLU A 244 -1.38 8.99 -22.60
CA GLU A 244 -1.50 8.36 -23.92
C GLU A 244 -2.80 7.54 -24.04
N VAL A 245 -3.13 6.70 -23.04
CA VAL A 245 -4.32 5.86 -23.11
C VAL A 245 -5.60 6.69 -23.00
N ILE A 246 -5.61 7.71 -22.13
CA ILE A 246 -6.80 8.56 -21.90
C ILE A 246 -7.10 9.48 -23.09
N THR A 247 -6.08 10.09 -23.69
CA THR A 247 -6.26 10.98 -24.86
C THR A 247 -6.70 10.24 -26.13
N ASN A 248 -6.53 8.91 -26.20
CA ASN A 248 -6.96 8.09 -27.32
C ASN A 248 -8.39 7.54 -27.19
N ARG A 249 -9.14 7.91 -26.15
CA ARG A 249 -10.52 7.46 -25.97
C ARG A 249 -11.52 8.40 -26.62
N ASP A 250 -12.58 7.83 -27.20
CA ASP A 250 -13.65 8.60 -27.84
C ASP A 250 -14.60 9.30 -26.84
N ASP A 251 -14.61 8.86 -25.57
CA ASP A 251 -15.44 9.42 -24.49
C ASP A 251 -14.74 10.52 -23.67
N VAL A 252 -13.49 10.85 -24.02
CA VAL A 252 -12.69 11.92 -23.41
C VAL A 252 -12.30 12.95 -24.48
N ASP A 253 -12.36 14.25 -24.15
CA ASP A 253 -11.88 15.29 -25.07
C ASP A 253 -10.35 15.37 -24.95
N PRO A 254 -9.58 15.03 -26.00
CA PRO A 254 -8.13 15.04 -25.93
C PRO A 254 -7.54 16.44 -25.69
N ASN A 255 -8.29 17.51 -25.93
CA ASN A 255 -7.86 18.89 -25.67
C ASN A 255 -8.19 19.39 -24.25
N GLU A 256 -8.94 18.61 -23.47
CA GLU A 256 -9.35 18.93 -22.10
C GLU A 256 -8.87 17.87 -21.08
N VAL A 257 -7.66 17.33 -21.28
CA VAL A 257 -7.01 16.42 -20.33
C VAL A 257 -6.03 17.17 -19.42
N TYR A 258 -6.29 17.11 -18.13
CA TYR A 258 -5.49 17.73 -17.06
C TYR A 258 -4.78 16.66 -16.24
N VAL A 259 -3.70 17.06 -15.56
CA VAL A 259 -2.98 16.20 -14.61
C VAL A 259 -2.97 16.86 -13.23
N LEU A 260 -3.50 16.15 -12.23
CA LEU A 260 -3.45 16.56 -10.83
C LEU A 260 -2.40 15.73 -10.11
N GLY A 261 -1.36 16.38 -9.60
CA GLY A 261 -0.34 15.74 -8.78
C GLY A 261 -0.54 16.02 -7.29
N HIS A 262 -0.62 14.96 -6.48
CA HIS A 262 -0.62 15.03 -5.02
C HIS A 262 0.79 14.85 -4.46
N SER A 263 1.21 15.68 -3.50
CA SER A 263 2.49 15.54 -2.78
C SER A 263 3.67 15.36 -3.75
N MET A 264 4.36 14.22 -3.74
CA MET A 264 5.42 13.90 -4.70
C MET A 264 4.97 13.99 -6.17
N GLY A 265 3.76 13.53 -6.51
CA GLY A 265 3.17 13.71 -7.83
C GLY A 265 3.04 15.19 -8.20
N GLY A 266 2.71 16.05 -7.23
CA GLY A 266 2.68 17.51 -7.39
C GLY A 266 4.06 18.11 -7.65
N ASN A 267 5.07 17.63 -6.92
CA ASN A 267 6.48 18.03 -7.10
C ASN A 267 7.03 17.65 -8.48
N LEU A 268 6.53 16.55 -9.05
CA LEU A 268 6.98 16.02 -10.33
C LEU A 268 6.25 16.61 -11.53
N ILE A 269 5.21 17.45 -11.35
CA ILE A 269 4.48 18.11 -12.45
C ILE A 269 5.44 18.78 -13.47
N PRO A 270 6.46 19.57 -13.06
CA PRO A 270 7.39 20.17 -14.02
C PRO A 270 8.12 19.12 -14.87
N LYS A 271 8.51 17.99 -14.26
CA LYS A 271 9.20 16.90 -14.95
C LYS A 271 8.25 16.12 -15.86
N ILE A 272 7.02 15.88 -15.42
CA ILE A 272 5.94 15.26 -16.22
C ILE A 272 5.67 16.09 -17.47
N ASN A 273 5.60 17.43 -17.34
CA ASN A 273 5.33 18.33 -18.45
C ASN A 273 6.38 18.27 -19.58
N GLU A 274 7.61 17.85 -19.28
CA GLU A 274 8.63 17.65 -20.33
C GLU A 274 8.31 16.47 -21.26
N TYR A 275 7.42 15.55 -20.85
CA TYR A 275 7.10 14.33 -21.60
C TYR A 275 5.66 14.26 -22.11
N LEU A 276 4.78 15.19 -21.72
CA LEU A 276 3.38 15.20 -22.18
C LEU A 276 3.21 16.12 -23.39
N GLU A 277 2.50 15.62 -24.41
CA GLU A 277 2.11 16.42 -25.57
C GLU A 277 0.78 17.13 -25.31
N ASN A 278 0.83 18.45 -25.15
CA ASN A 278 -0.33 19.35 -25.06
C ASN A 278 -1.41 19.03 -23.98
N PRO A 279 -1.05 18.81 -22.70
CA PRO A 279 -2.05 18.75 -21.64
C PRO A 279 -2.77 20.11 -21.49
N ALA A 280 -4.06 20.06 -21.18
CA ALA A 280 -4.91 21.24 -21.00
C ALA A 280 -4.52 22.07 -19.76
N GLY A 281 -3.89 21.43 -18.78
CA GLY A 281 -3.33 22.09 -17.61
C GLY A 281 -2.94 21.13 -16.48
N TYR A 282 -2.46 21.72 -15.40
CA TYR A 282 -1.96 21.00 -14.22
C TYR A 282 -2.58 21.53 -12.94
N VAL A 283 -2.75 20.64 -11.97
CA VAL A 283 -3.14 20.97 -10.59
C VAL A 283 -2.09 20.40 -9.64
N ILE A 284 -1.54 21.25 -8.78
CA ILE A 284 -0.58 20.85 -7.73
C ILE A 284 -1.34 20.83 -6.41
N MET A 285 -1.54 19.64 -5.83
CA MET A 285 -2.21 19.43 -4.56
C MET A 285 -1.20 18.98 -3.51
N ALA A 286 -1.00 19.76 -2.44
CA ALA A 286 -0.01 19.47 -1.40
C ALA A 286 1.43 19.23 -1.93
N GLY A 287 1.76 19.78 -3.11
CA GLY A 287 3.14 19.82 -3.60
C GLY A 287 3.96 20.86 -2.84
N SER A 288 5.26 20.60 -2.74
CA SER A 288 6.26 21.47 -2.15
C SER A 288 6.45 22.73 -3.00
N VAL A 289 6.41 23.89 -2.35
CA VAL A 289 6.71 25.21 -2.95
C VAL A 289 8.06 25.78 -2.49
N SER A 290 8.79 25.00 -1.69
CA SER A 290 10.09 25.30 -1.09
C SER A 290 11.04 24.13 -1.33
N TYR A 291 12.29 24.29 -0.91
CA TYR A 291 13.26 23.20 -0.93
C TYR A 291 12.78 22.04 -0.06
N LEU A 292 12.89 20.83 -0.58
CA LEU A 292 12.35 19.63 0.07
C LEU A 292 13.03 19.38 1.41
N GLU A 293 14.34 19.65 1.49
CA GLU A 293 15.13 19.54 2.71
C GLU A 293 14.60 20.42 3.85
N ASP A 294 14.20 21.66 3.56
CA ASP A 294 13.62 22.56 4.55
C ASP A 294 12.22 22.08 4.96
N LEU A 295 11.40 21.68 3.99
CA LEU A 295 10.05 21.18 4.22
C LEU A 295 10.03 19.89 5.04
N MET A 296 11.02 19.01 4.85
CA MET A 296 11.14 17.78 5.63
C MET A 296 11.40 18.08 7.11
N VAL A 297 12.26 19.05 7.41
CA VAL A 297 12.49 19.48 8.80
C VAL A 297 11.20 20.03 9.41
N GLU A 298 10.53 20.96 8.72
CA GLU A 298 9.25 21.53 9.18
C GLU A 298 8.18 20.45 9.40
N GLN A 299 8.09 19.47 8.50
CA GLN A 299 7.12 18.37 8.61
C GLN A 299 7.43 17.49 9.82
N ILE A 300 8.69 17.10 10.03
CA ILE A 300 9.08 16.27 11.17
C ILE A 300 8.83 17.03 12.48
N GLU A 301 9.21 18.30 12.56
CA GLU A 301 8.93 19.16 13.71
C GLU A 301 7.44 19.27 13.99
N TYR A 302 6.62 19.52 12.97
CA TYR A 302 5.17 19.60 13.12
C TYR A 302 4.58 18.29 13.65
N LEU A 303 4.99 17.14 13.09
CA LEU A 303 4.50 15.83 13.49
C LEU A 303 4.93 15.48 14.92
N ALA A 304 6.18 15.78 15.30
CA ALA A 304 6.68 15.58 16.66
C ALA A 304 5.92 16.43 17.69
N ASN A 305 5.50 17.64 17.30
CA ASN A 305 4.75 18.53 18.19
C ASN A 305 3.23 18.29 18.18
N LEU A 306 2.72 17.41 17.31
CA LEU A 306 1.29 17.28 17.04
C LEU A 306 0.46 16.87 18.27
N ASP A 307 1.03 16.01 19.14
CA ASP A 307 0.38 15.54 20.36
C ASP A 307 0.73 16.38 21.62
N GLY A 308 1.49 17.46 21.42
CA GLY A 308 1.90 18.41 22.45
C GLY A 308 3.04 17.93 23.36
N ASN A 309 3.61 16.75 23.13
CA ASN A 309 4.78 16.26 23.86
C ASN A 309 5.84 15.73 22.88
N VAL A 310 7.00 16.38 22.85
CA VAL A 310 8.17 15.87 22.11
C VAL A 310 8.94 14.93 23.05
N THR A 311 9.10 13.67 22.66
CA THR A 311 9.90 12.68 23.38
C THR A 311 11.41 12.89 23.14
N GLU A 312 12.27 12.36 24.03
CA GLU A 312 13.73 12.40 23.82
C GLU A 312 14.17 11.71 22.51
N GLU A 313 13.35 10.79 22.00
CA GLU A 313 13.57 10.13 20.72
C GLU A 313 13.25 11.08 19.56
N GLU A 314 12.11 11.77 19.60
CA GLU A 314 11.71 12.77 18.60
C GLU A 314 12.65 13.99 18.61
N GLU A 315 13.15 14.40 19.79
CA GLU A 315 14.15 15.48 19.92
C GLU A 315 15.43 15.21 19.13
N LYS A 316 15.85 13.95 19.02
CA LYS A 316 17.03 13.56 18.21
C LYS A 316 16.80 13.66 16.71
N TYR A 317 15.54 13.62 16.26
CA TYR A 317 15.19 13.74 14.84
C TYR A 317 14.94 15.18 14.40
N ILE A 318 14.72 16.12 15.34
CA ILE A 318 14.46 17.54 15.07
C ILE A 318 15.61 18.49 15.45
N SER A 319 16.71 17.98 16.02
CA SER A 319 17.90 18.76 16.42
C SER A 319 19.11 18.55 15.50
#